data_AF-A0A2N1R5K5-F1
#
_entry.id   AF-A0A2N1R5K5-F1
#
_cell.length_a   1.000
_cell.length_b   1.000
_cell.length_c   1.000
_cell.angle_alpha   90.00
_cell.angle_beta   90.00
_cell.angle_gamma   90.00
#
_symmetry.space_group_name_H-M   'P 1'
#
loop_
_entity.id
_entity.type
_entity.pdbx_description
1 polymer ?
#
loop_
_entity_poly.entity_id
_entity_poly.type
_entity_poly.pdbx_seq_one_letter_code
_entity_poly.pdbx_strand_id
1 'polypeptide(L)'
;MKRSIILAIALGTVALAARADDPRYVYEIRELDKAAGSAASQVWAMNVGIVAEAARLYVPVSFVKKSGAVSFTLDGTMSFSTGASVEVERSAGRILLRHEVSVKGAQPLPRADKRSTIRFSLSDIVRKGGKDSGSPLSYALRKAIDASSYKTGRAWVESAVYDGAGRFVIVVGLKKN
;
A
#
# COMPACT_ATOMS: atom_id res chain seq x y z
N MET A 1 35.45 47.72 -0.02
CA MET A 1 34.57 47.13 -1.06
C MET A 1 34.57 45.62 -0.88
N LYS A 2 33.52 45.05 -0.26
CA LYS A 2 33.43 43.61 0.02
C LYS A 2 32.74 42.91 -1.15
N ARG A 3 33.47 42.03 -1.84
CA ARG A 3 32.96 41.21 -2.94
C ARG A 3 32.26 39.98 -2.34
N SER A 4 30.94 39.94 -2.41
CA SER A 4 30.15 38.76 -2.04
C SER A 4 30.11 37.80 -3.22
N ILE A 5 30.72 36.62 -3.06
CA ILE A 5 30.63 35.50 -4.00
C ILE A 5 29.33 34.76 -3.69
N ILE A 6 28.37 34.81 -4.61
CA ILE A 6 27.14 34.00 -4.54
C ILE A 6 27.47 32.63 -5.14
N LEU A 7 27.58 31.62 -4.27
CA LEU A 7 27.72 30.23 -4.65
C LEU A 7 26.32 29.67 -4.98
N ALA A 8 25.99 29.59 -6.27
CA ALA A 8 24.77 28.95 -6.73
C ALA A 8 24.94 27.42 -6.66
N ILE A 9 24.37 26.80 -5.62
CA ILE A 9 24.29 25.34 -5.52
C ILE A 9 23.15 24.89 -6.44
N ALA A 10 23.52 24.34 -7.60
CA ALA A 10 22.59 23.63 -8.46
C ALA A 10 22.14 22.34 -7.76
N LEU A 11 20.92 22.34 -7.24
CA LEU A 11 20.22 21.14 -6.79
C LEU A 11 19.87 20.28 -8.02
N GLY A 12 20.80 19.40 -8.40
CA GLY A 12 20.54 18.33 -9.35
C GLY A 12 19.49 17.39 -8.78
N THR A 13 18.28 17.41 -9.36
CA THR A 13 17.25 16.42 -9.10
C THR A 13 17.71 15.06 -9.62
N VAL A 14 18.15 14.19 -8.71
CA VAL A 14 18.33 12.77 -9.00
C VAL A 14 16.93 12.16 -9.17
N ALA A 15 16.47 12.06 -10.41
CA ALA A 15 15.34 11.22 -10.76
C ALA A 15 15.79 9.76 -10.64
N LEU A 16 15.62 9.16 -9.46
CA LEU A 16 15.71 7.71 -9.30
C LEU A 16 14.58 7.07 -10.12
N ALA A 17 14.94 6.59 -11.31
CA ALA A 17 14.11 5.66 -12.06
C ALA A 17 14.00 4.37 -11.25
N ALA A 18 12.93 4.24 -10.46
CA ALA A 18 12.59 3.01 -9.78
C ALA A 18 12.48 1.88 -10.82
N ARG A 19 13.40 0.91 -10.77
CA ARG A 19 13.33 -0.27 -11.64
C ARG A 19 12.22 -1.19 -11.13
N ALA A 20 11.50 -1.78 -12.07
CA ALA A 20 10.28 -2.56 -11.82
C ALA A 20 10.54 -3.90 -11.09
N ASP A 21 11.80 -4.30 -10.92
CA ASP A 21 12.21 -5.60 -10.39
C ASP A 21 12.73 -5.55 -8.94
N ASP A 22 12.76 -4.38 -8.31
CA ASP A 22 13.20 -4.29 -6.91
C ASP A 22 12.13 -4.87 -5.97
N PRO A 23 12.54 -5.63 -4.94
CA PRO A 23 11.61 -6.12 -3.93
C PRO A 23 10.85 -4.96 -3.28
N ARG A 24 9.53 -5.07 -3.26
CA ARG A 24 8.68 -4.11 -2.55
C ARG A 24 8.23 -4.70 -1.23
N TYR A 25 7.88 -3.81 -0.31
CA TYR A 25 7.44 -4.19 1.02
C TYR A 25 5.92 -4.12 1.12
N VAL A 26 5.33 -5.21 1.59
CA VAL A 26 3.92 -5.32 1.93
C VAL A 26 3.79 -5.47 3.44
N TYR A 27 2.74 -4.89 4.01
CA TYR A 27 2.52 -4.88 5.45
C TYR A 27 1.26 -5.68 5.79
N GLU A 28 1.38 -6.60 6.74
CA GLU A 28 0.28 -7.40 7.27
C GLU A 28 0.09 -7.05 8.76
N ILE A 29 -1.16 -6.80 9.17
CA ILE A 29 -1.50 -6.61 10.58
C ILE A 29 -2.16 -7.89 11.09
N ARG A 30 -1.47 -8.60 11.99
CA ARG A 30 -1.94 -9.86 12.56
C ARG A 30 -2.53 -9.63 13.94
N GLU A 31 -3.72 -10.15 14.19
CA GLU A 31 -4.32 -10.20 15.53
C GLU A 31 -3.93 -11.51 16.21
N LEU A 32 -3.31 -11.42 17.39
CA LEU A 32 -2.83 -12.59 18.13
C LEU A 32 -3.98 -13.45 18.67
N ASP A 33 -5.09 -12.81 19.04
CA ASP A 33 -6.20 -13.48 19.72
C ASP A 33 -7.25 -14.08 18.76
N LYS A 34 -7.21 -13.71 17.48
CA LYS A 34 -8.13 -14.23 16.44
C LYS A 34 -7.54 -15.36 15.60
N ALA A 35 -6.38 -15.89 15.97
CA ALA A 35 -5.82 -17.10 15.40
C ALA A 35 -6.61 -18.35 15.87
N ALA A 36 -7.92 -18.38 15.62
CA ALA A 36 -8.80 -19.52 15.87
C ALA A 36 -8.91 -20.33 14.58
N GLY A 37 -8.20 -21.46 14.52
CA GLY A 37 -8.14 -22.34 13.36
C GLY A 37 -6.92 -23.26 13.42
N SER A 38 -6.85 -24.28 12.57
CA SER A 38 -5.65 -25.11 12.46
C SER A 38 -4.47 -24.26 11.95
N ALA A 39 -3.24 -24.60 12.36
CA ALA A 39 -2.04 -23.90 11.89
C ALA A 39 -1.96 -23.82 10.34
N ALA A 40 -2.41 -24.87 9.65
CA ALA A 40 -2.48 -24.91 8.19
C ALA A 40 -3.48 -23.87 7.61
N SER A 41 -4.66 -23.72 8.22
CA SER A 41 -5.66 -22.72 7.79
C SER A 41 -5.17 -21.28 8.01
N GLN A 42 -4.40 -21.05 9.08
CA GLN A 42 -3.80 -19.75 9.38
C GLN A 42 -2.69 -19.39 8.40
N VAL A 43 -1.81 -20.35 8.08
CA VAL A 43 -0.75 -20.17 7.07
C VAL A 43 -1.35 -19.91 5.68
N TRP A 44 -2.42 -20.62 5.32
CA TRP A 44 -3.10 -20.40 4.05
C TRP A 44 -3.76 -19.01 3.98
N ALA A 45 -4.52 -18.63 5.00
CA ALA A 45 -5.16 -17.31 5.07
C ALA A 45 -4.13 -16.16 5.03
N MET A 46 -3.00 -16.35 5.71
CA MET A 46 -1.85 -15.43 5.70
C MET A 46 -1.27 -15.28 4.29
N ASN A 47 -0.96 -16.39 3.62
CA ASN A 47 -0.42 -16.36 2.27
C ASN A 47 -1.40 -15.65 1.31
N VAL A 48 -2.70 -15.95 1.39
CA VAL A 48 -3.76 -15.31 0.58
C VAL A 48 -3.87 -13.80 0.86
N GLY A 49 -3.76 -13.37 2.13
CA GLY A 49 -3.78 -11.96 2.50
C GLY A 49 -2.59 -11.18 1.94
N ILE A 50 -1.38 -11.76 2.03
CA ILE A 50 -0.15 -11.17 1.50
C ILE A 50 -0.22 -11.07 -0.02
N VAL A 51 -0.76 -12.08 -0.72
CA VAL A 51 -1.01 -12.02 -2.18
C VAL A 51 -1.83 -10.79 -2.54
N ALA A 52 -2.95 -10.61 -1.85
CA ALA A 52 -3.92 -9.57 -2.18
C ALA A 52 -3.34 -8.18 -1.92
N GLU A 53 -2.58 -8.00 -0.83
CA GLU A 53 -1.87 -6.74 -0.57
C GLU A 53 -0.74 -6.49 -1.58
N ALA A 54 0.06 -7.52 -1.90
CA ALA A 54 1.11 -7.41 -2.91
C ALA A 54 0.54 -6.99 -4.28
N ALA A 55 -0.56 -7.61 -4.71
CA ALA A 55 -1.21 -7.28 -5.97
C ALA A 55 -1.59 -5.79 -6.07
N ARG A 56 -1.95 -5.13 -4.96
CA ARG A 56 -2.32 -3.70 -4.93
C ARG A 56 -1.17 -2.74 -5.21
N LEU A 57 0.08 -3.19 -5.07
CA LEU A 57 1.29 -2.42 -5.42
C LEU A 57 1.62 -2.43 -6.90
N TYR A 58 1.08 -3.39 -7.66
CA TYR A 58 1.52 -3.66 -9.03
C TYR A 58 0.37 -3.71 -10.04
N VAL A 59 -0.88 -3.93 -9.58
CA VAL A 59 -2.07 -3.98 -10.43
C VAL A 59 -3.03 -2.88 -10.03
N PRO A 60 -3.54 -2.09 -10.99
CA PRO A 60 -4.66 -1.20 -10.73
C PRO A 60 -5.91 -1.96 -10.30
N VAL A 61 -6.74 -1.31 -9.49
CA VAL A 61 -8.09 -1.75 -9.19
C VAL A 61 -9.08 -0.86 -9.92
N SER A 62 -10.05 -1.45 -10.61
CA SER A 62 -11.24 -0.73 -11.04
C SER A 62 -12.17 -0.52 -9.85
N PHE A 63 -12.71 0.69 -9.71
CA PHE A 63 -13.62 1.02 -8.61
C PHE A 63 -14.94 1.62 -9.10
N VAL A 64 -15.97 1.42 -8.28
CA VAL A 64 -17.29 2.05 -8.41
C VAL A 64 -17.76 2.53 -7.04
N LYS A 65 -18.30 3.74 -6.99
CA LYS A 65 -18.99 4.31 -5.82
C LYS A 65 -20.50 4.23 -6.01
N LYS A 66 -21.18 3.51 -5.13
CA LYS A 66 -22.64 3.41 -5.14
C LYS A 66 -23.19 3.56 -3.73
N SER A 67 -24.14 4.47 -3.54
CA SER A 67 -24.87 4.67 -2.27
C SER A 67 -23.99 4.78 -1.02
N GLY A 68 -22.87 5.51 -1.10
CA GLY A 68 -21.94 5.68 0.02
C GLY A 68 -20.97 4.51 0.24
N ALA A 69 -21.02 3.47 -0.59
CA ALA A 69 -20.10 2.34 -0.56
C ALA A 69 -19.10 2.37 -1.73
N VAL A 70 -17.88 1.91 -1.45
CA VAL A 70 -16.82 1.67 -2.44
C VAL A 70 -16.63 0.17 -2.65
N SER A 71 -16.80 -0.25 -3.90
CA SER A 71 -16.39 -1.55 -4.39
C SER A 71 -15.21 -1.37 -5.35
N PHE A 72 -14.20 -2.22 -5.23
CA PHE A 72 -13.11 -2.28 -6.20
C PHE A 72 -12.65 -3.71 -6.40
N THR A 73 -12.15 -3.98 -7.61
CA THR A 73 -11.68 -5.30 -8.06
C THR A 73 -10.34 -5.13 -8.76
N LEU A 74 -9.42 -6.07 -8.59
CA LEU A 74 -8.13 -6.07 -9.28
C LEU A 74 -8.34 -6.27 -10.79
N ASP A 75 -7.68 -5.45 -11.60
CA ASP A 75 -7.78 -5.49 -13.07
C ASP A 75 -6.91 -6.58 -13.71
N GLY A 76 -6.39 -7.53 -12.92
CA GLY A 76 -5.52 -8.60 -13.42
C GLY A 76 -5.08 -9.60 -12.36
N THR A 77 -4.45 -10.66 -12.85
CA THR A 77 -3.82 -11.72 -12.05
C THR A 77 -2.30 -11.55 -12.05
N MET A 78 -1.66 -11.76 -10.90
CA MET A 78 -0.20 -11.73 -10.79
C MET A 78 0.33 -12.93 -10.02
N SER A 79 1.52 -13.38 -10.42
CA SER A 79 2.34 -14.31 -9.66
C SER A 79 3.41 -13.54 -8.93
N PHE A 80 3.53 -13.78 -7.63
CA PHE A 80 4.50 -13.14 -6.75
C PHE A 80 5.30 -14.22 -6.03
N SER A 81 6.51 -13.87 -5.63
CA SER A 81 7.31 -14.65 -4.69
C SER A 81 7.46 -13.85 -3.41
N THR A 82 7.19 -14.49 -2.27
CA THR A 82 7.44 -13.91 -0.94
C THR A 82 8.89 -14.20 -0.54
N GLY A 83 9.63 -13.16 -0.19
CA GLY A 83 10.97 -13.24 0.37
C GLY A 83 10.94 -13.24 1.90
N ALA A 84 11.86 -12.48 2.52
CA ALA A 84 11.95 -12.40 3.96
C ALA A 84 10.69 -11.76 4.58
N SER A 85 10.34 -12.23 5.78
CA SER A 85 9.27 -11.64 6.60
C SER A 85 9.86 -11.23 7.94
N VAL A 86 9.64 -9.97 8.32
CA VAL A 86 10.18 -9.41 9.58
C VAL A 86 9.07 -8.76 10.39
N GLU A 87 9.15 -8.93 11.71
CA GLU A 87 8.36 -8.16 12.65
C GLU A 87 8.89 -6.73 12.70
N VAL A 88 8.00 -5.76 12.47
CA VAL A 88 8.33 -4.33 12.46
C VAL A 88 7.83 -3.65 13.73
N GLU A 89 6.67 -4.08 14.21
CA GLU A 89 6.09 -3.56 15.45
C GLU A 89 5.27 -4.65 16.13
N ARG A 90 5.30 -4.69 17.47
CA ARG A 90 4.42 -5.53 18.28
C ARG A 90 3.72 -4.68 19.34
N SER A 91 2.43 -4.92 19.47
CA SER A 91 1.58 -4.39 20.53
C SER A 91 0.86 -5.54 21.24
N ALA A 92 0.29 -5.29 22.42
CA ALA A 92 -0.19 -6.31 23.36
C ALA A 92 -1.16 -7.37 22.78
N GLY A 93 -1.77 -7.14 21.61
CA GLY A 93 -2.58 -8.15 20.90
C GLY A 93 -2.34 -8.21 19.39
N ARG A 94 -1.30 -7.54 18.86
CA ARG A 94 -1.07 -7.47 17.41
C ARG A 94 0.40 -7.43 17.03
N ILE A 95 0.68 -7.95 15.85
CA ILE A 95 2.00 -7.87 15.22
C ILE A 95 1.84 -7.22 13.84
N LEU A 96 2.65 -6.20 13.58
CA LEU A 96 2.86 -5.67 12.25
C LEU A 96 4.04 -6.40 11.61
N LEU A 97 3.77 -7.09 10.52
CA LEU A 97 4.78 -7.80 9.75
C LEU A 97 5.03 -7.06 8.44
N ARG A 98 6.29 -7.04 8.03
CA ARG A 98 6.72 -6.58 6.72
C ARG A 98 7.23 -7.77 5.93
N HIS A 99 6.60 -7.98 4.79
CA HIS A 99 6.94 -9.03 3.85
C HIS A 99 7.63 -8.39 2.66
N GLU A 100 8.77 -8.96 2.29
CA GLU A 100 9.40 -8.70 1.01
C GLU A 100 8.64 -9.46 -0.07
N VAL A 101 8.23 -8.76 -1.11
CA VAL A 101 7.58 -9.38 -2.27
C VAL A 101 8.28 -8.96 -3.55
N SER A 102 8.51 -9.92 -4.41
CA SER A 102 9.01 -9.70 -5.77
C SER A 102 7.97 -10.17 -6.76
N VAL A 103 7.80 -9.40 -7.82
CA VAL A 103 6.82 -9.69 -8.87
C VAL A 103 7.55 -9.66 -10.21
N LYS A 104 7.41 -10.74 -10.97
CA LYS A 104 7.96 -10.82 -12.33
C LYS A 104 6.92 -10.36 -13.33
N GLY A 105 7.35 -9.58 -14.33
CA GLY A 105 6.49 -9.17 -15.44
C GLY A 105 5.42 -8.13 -15.06
N ALA A 106 5.68 -7.31 -14.03
CA ALA A 106 4.79 -6.22 -13.68
C ALA A 106 4.65 -5.22 -14.84
N GLN A 107 3.41 -4.99 -15.26
CA GLN A 107 3.12 -3.97 -16.27
C GLN A 107 3.31 -2.57 -15.68
N PRO A 108 3.74 -1.59 -16.48
CA PRO A 108 3.81 -0.21 -16.02
C PRO A 108 2.44 0.27 -15.58
N LEU A 109 2.40 0.88 -14.39
CA LEU A 109 1.18 1.49 -13.86
C LEU A 109 0.77 2.67 -14.76
N PRO A 110 -0.55 2.89 -14.97
CA PRO A 110 -1.02 4.01 -15.78
C PRO A 110 -0.60 5.34 -15.16
N ARG A 111 -0.62 6.40 -15.96
CA ARG A 111 -0.43 7.77 -15.44
C ARG A 111 -1.65 8.18 -14.62
N ALA A 112 -1.41 8.68 -13.41
CA ALA A 112 -2.45 9.20 -12.52
C ALA A 112 -2.96 10.58 -12.99
N ASP A 113 -4.28 10.77 -12.95
CA ASP A 113 -4.91 12.09 -13.08
C ASP A 113 -4.83 12.85 -11.77
N LYS A 114 -4.94 12.12 -10.65
CA LYS A 114 -4.84 12.65 -9.29
C LYS A 114 -4.01 11.72 -8.41
N ARG A 115 -3.27 12.32 -7.48
CA ARG A 115 -2.58 11.61 -6.40
C ARG A 115 -3.21 11.95 -5.06
N SER A 116 -3.30 10.97 -4.19
CA SER A 116 -3.76 11.14 -2.82
C SER A 116 -2.75 10.53 -1.85
N THR A 117 -2.29 11.32 -0.90
CA THR A 117 -1.42 10.82 0.18
C THR A 117 -2.27 10.51 1.40
N ILE A 118 -2.35 9.24 1.74
CA ILE A 118 -3.08 8.74 2.90
C ILE A 118 -2.10 8.51 4.03
N ARG A 119 -2.34 9.18 5.16
CA ARG A 119 -1.56 9.03 6.39
C ARG A 119 -2.46 8.46 7.49
N PHE A 120 -2.00 7.44 8.17
CA PHE A 120 -2.73 6.85 9.30
C PHE A 120 -1.79 6.07 10.21
N SER A 121 -2.18 5.94 11.48
CA SER A 121 -1.47 5.08 12.41
C SER A 121 -1.96 3.63 12.35
N LEU A 122 -1.18 2.69 12.87
CA LEU A 122 -1.64 1.31 13.10
C LEU A 122 -2.93 1.28 13.95
N SER A 123 -3.02 2.14 14.95
CA SER A 123 -4.22 2.28 15.78
C SER A 123 -5.44 2.80 15.01
N ASP A 124 -5.25 3.70 14.03
CA ASP A 124 -6.35 4.22 13.22
C ASP A 124 -6.94 3.17 12.31
N ILE A 125 -6.12 2.38 11.62
CA ILE A 125 -6.61 1.32 10.72
C ILE A 125 -7.30 0.21 11.51
N VAL A 126 -6.81 -0.13 12.70
CA VAL A 126 -7.50 -1.07 13.58
C VAL A 126 -8.89 -0.56 13.96
N ARG A 127 -9.00 0.69 14.41
CA ARG A 127 -10.25 1.25 14.94
C ARG A 127 -11.26 1.59 13.85
N LYS A 128 -10.79 2.05 12.69
CA LYS A 128 -11.61 2.62 11.61
C LYS A 128 -11.57 1.83 10.30
N GLY A 129 -10.74 0.80 10.21
CA GLY A 129 -10.53 0.03 8.97
C GLY A 129 -11.68 -0.92 8.65
N GLY A 130 -12.48 -1.33 9.64
CA GLY A 130 -13.58 -2.28 9.42
C GLY A 130 -13.05 -3.55 8.75
N LYS A 131 -13.62 -3.90 7.59
CA LYS A 131 -13.16 -5.06 6.79
C LYS A 131 -11.73 -4.96 6.25
N ASP A 132 -11.15 -3.76 6.23
CA ASP A 132 -9.78 -3.50 5.75
C ASP A 132 -8.78 -3.32 6.91
N SER A 133 -9.15 -3.63 8.16
CA SER A 133 -8.30 -3.42 9.34
C SER A 133 -6.99 -4.21 9.32
N GLY A 134 -6.94 -5.32 8.59
CA GLY A 134 -5.74 -6.16 8.40
C GLY A 134 -4.89 -5.79 7.18
N SER A 135 -5.31 -4.80 6.39
CA SER A 135 -4.88 -4.61 5.01
C SER A 135 -4.57 -3.12 4.74
N PRO A 136 -3.39 -2.62 5.13
CA PRO A 136 -3.01 -1.21 5.00
C PRO A 136 -3.22 -0.61 3.61
N LEU A 137 -2.88 -1.35 2.56
CA LEU A 137 -3.02 -0.87 1.18
C LEU A 137 -4.49 -0.84 0.75
N SER A 138 -5.27 -1.85 1.12
CA SER A 138 -6.74 -1.86 0.89
C SER A 138 -7.43 -0.69 1.58
N TYR A 139 -7.06 -0.41 2.84
CA TYR A 139 -7.59 0.73 3.59
C TYR A 139 -7.23 2.07 2.93
N ALA A 140 -5.97 2.24 2.50
CA ALA A 140 -5.53 3.43 1.80
C ALA A 140 -6.26 3.63 0.46
N LEU A 141 -6.41 2.57 -0.33
CA LEU A 141 -7.18 2.60 -1.59
C LEU A 141 -8.62 3.03 -1.33
N ARG A 142 -9.31 2.42 -0.37
CA ARG A 142 -10.68 2.82 -0.01
C ARG A 142 -10.75 4.29 0.35
N LYS A 143 -9.89 4.76 1.26
CA LYS A 143 -9.84 6.16 1.71
C LYS A 143 -9.61 7.13 0.56
N ALA A 144 -8.65 6.84 -0.31
CA ALA A 144 -8.33 7.66 -1.47
C ALA A 144 -9.49 7.70 -2.49
N ILE A 145 -10.08 6.54 -2.75
CA ILE A 145 -11.26 6.43 -3.61
C ILE A 145 -12.38 7.25 -2.98
N ASP A 146 -12.78 7.00 -1.73
CA ASP A 146 -13.86 7.70 -1.02
C ASP A 146 -13.71 9.22 -1.06
N ALA A 147 -12.50 9.74 -0.82
CA ALA A 147 -12.20 11.18 -0.85
C ALA A 147 -12.17 11.79 -2.26
N SER A 148 -12.11 10.98 -3.32
CA SER A 148 -12.15 11.47 -4.70
C SER A 148 -13.55 11.92 -5.14
N SER A 149 -13.64 12.80 -6.13
CA SER A 149 -14.93 13.15 -6.76
C SER A 149 -15.38 12.10 -7.80
N TYR A 150 -14.53 11.14 -8.15
CA TYR A 150 -14.80 10.16 -9.19
C TYR A 150 -15.80 9.10 -8.72
N LYS A 151 -16.83 8.85 -9.53
CA LYS A 151 -17.83 7.80 -9.26
C LYS A 151 -17.35 6.43 -9.72
N THR A 152 -16.59 6.38 -10.81
CA THR A 152 -15.93 5.19 -11.34
C THR A 152 -14.54 5.56 -11.83
N GLY A 153 -13.64 4.58 -11.91
CA GLY A 153 -12.27 4.81 -12.36
C GLY A 153 -11.34 3.67 -12.00
N ARG A 154 -10.04 3.96 -12.04
CA ARG A 154 -8.98 3.08 -11.55
C ARG A 154 -8.19 3.72 -10.42
N ALA A 155 -7.71 2.90 -9.50
CA ALA A 155 -6.84 3.31 -8.40
C ALA A 155 -5.67 2.32 -8.26
N TRP A 156 -4.51 2.78 -7.81
CA TRP A 156 -3.36 1.90 -7.53
C TRP A 156 -2.45 2.54 -6.48
N VAL A 157 -1.68 1.72 -5.78
CA VAL A 157 -0.67 2.23 -4.84
C VAL A 157 0.61 2.54 -5.61
N GLU A 158 1.06 3.80 -5.55
CA GLU A 158 2.35 4.22 -6.12
C GLU A 158 3.50 3.98 -5.14
N SER A 159 3.26 4.18 -3.84
CA SER A 159 4.25 3.91 -2.78
C SER A 159 3.59 3.65 -1.43
N ALA A 160 4.26 2.87 -0.59
CA ALA A 160 3.84 2.57 0.77
C ALA A 160 5.06 2.57 1.70
N VAL A 161 5.06 3.47 2.69
CA VAL A 161 6.13 3.63 3.67
C VAL A 161 5.54 3.54 5.06
N TYR A 162 6.23 2.85 5.96
CA TYR A 162 5.96 2.83 7.38
C TYR A 162 7.18 3.43 8.09
N ASP A 163 6.95 4.43 8.94
CA ASP A 163 8.02 5.29 9.48
C ASP A 163 8.74 4.74 10.72
N GLY A 164 8.36 3.56 11.21
CA GLY A 164 8.92 2.99 12.45
C GLY A 164 8.35 3.59 13.73
N ALA A 165 7.53 4.65 13.63
CA ALA A 165 6.89 5.34 14.72
C ALA A 165 5.36 5.14 14.71
N GLY A 166 4.90 4.01 14.17
CA GLY A 166 3.49 3.63 14.16
C GLY A 166 2.68 4.24 13.02
N ARG A 167 3.29 4.89 12.02
CA ARG A 167 2.55 5.61 10.95
C ARG A 167 2.86 5.09 9.56
N PHE A 168 1.79 4.91 8.79
CA PHE A 168 1.82 4.68 7.37
C PHE A 168 1.70 5.98 6.59
N VAL A 169 2.47 6.07 5.51
CA VAL A 169 2.34 7.08 4.45
C VAL A 169 2.23 6.33 3.13
N ILE A 170 1.03 6.32 2.56
CA ILE A 170 0.72 5.61 1.31
C ILE A 170 0.29 6.62 0.26
N VAL A 171 0.89 6.56 -0.93
CA VAL A 171 0.51 7.37 -2.08
C VAL A 171 -0.34 6.52 -3.02
N VAL A 172 -1.53 7.01 -3.32
CA VAL A 172 -2.49 6.36 -4.23
C VAL A 172 -2.66 7.21 -5.48
N GLY A 173 -2.43 6.59 -6.64
CA GLY A 173 -2.79 7.13 -7.94
C GLY A 173 -4.26 6.85 -8.25
N LEU A 174 -4.94 7.84 -8.83
CA LEU A 174 -6.33 7.76 -9.27
C LEU A 174 -6.41 8.20 -10.72
N LYS A 175 -7.19 7.47 -11.51
CA LYS A 175 -7.53 7.80 -12.89
C LYS A 175 -9.02 7.69 -13.10
N LYS A 176 -9.60 8.68 -13.76
CA LYS A 176 -11.01 8.65 -14.14
C LYS A 176 -11.20 7.73 -15.35
N ASN A 177 -12.28 6.96 -15.36
CA ASN A 177 -12.74 6.26 -16.58
C ASN A 177 -13.51 7.19 -17.50
#